data_AF-A0A8B7DIV9-F1
#
_entry.id   AF-A0A8B7DIV9-F1
#
_cell.length_a   1.000
_cell.length_b   1.000
_cell.length_c   1.000
_cell.angle_alpha   90.00
_cell.angle_beta   90.00
_cell.angle_gamma   90.00
#
_symmetry.space_group_name_H-M   'P 1'
#
loop_
_entity.id
_entity.type
_entity.pdbx_description
1 polymer ?
#
loop_
_entity_poly.entity_id
_entity_poly.type
_entity_poly.pdbx_seq_one_letter_code
_entity_poly.pdbx_strand_id
1 'polypeptide(L)'
;MSKLRMAVSRLLALGGLTAVSGTSYVLYKYSSLNEKVDCRGAVYGKKDFEPVLNSQVKWDDDWDCRKIQIKKDLLSLEPQEITHSLKNVDEKPKPTATRHVLLVRHGQYITKDSDEERILTDIGRQQAAATGVRLKSLNISFNKITVSTMTRAKETGVIISDQMPEVPIEYCSLIREGAPYPPEPPSKSWNPERWTFYKDNPRIEGAFRKYFHRADSSQKEDSFEVLVCHGNVIRYFVCRALQFPPEGWLRMSIGNCGITWLTIRPNGSVSLRGLGDVGHLPPELITFN
;
A
#
# COMPACT_ATOMS: atom_id res chain seq x y z
N MET A 1 59.39 11.75 37.96
CA MET A 1 58.04 11.94 37.41
C MET A 1 58.15 12.69 36.11
N SER A 2 58.02 11.95 35.01
CA SER A 2 58.20 12.41 33.64
C SER A 2 56.93 13.10 33.13
N LYS A 3 57.09 14.08 32.23
CA LYS A 3 56.40 14.09 30.93
C LYS A 3 56.87 15.25 30.05
N LEU A 4 56.78 14.97 28.75
CA LEU A 4 56.70 15.90 27.63
C LEU A 4 58.01 16.30 26.96
N ARG A 5 58.45 15.48 25.97
CA ARG A 5 58.90 16.00 24.67
C ARG A 5 58.50 15.08 23.53
N MET A 6 58.23 15.75 22.41
CA MET A 6 57.79 15.34 21.07
C MET A 6 58.44 14.09 20.49
N ALA A 7 57.73 13.40 19.59
CA ALA A 7 58.21 13.19 18.22
C ALA A 7 57.10 12.63 17.32
N VAL A 8 56.92 13.32 16.18
CA VAL A 8 56.30 12.80 14.96
C VAL A 8 57.23 11.74 14.37
N SER A 9 56.73 10.54 14.05
CA SER A 9 57.39 9.61 13.12
C SER A 9 56.37 8.80 12.33
N ARG A 10 56.37 9.04 11.02
CA ARG A 10 55.78 8.17 10.00
C ARG A 10 56.55 6.84 9.96
N LEU A 11 55.85 5.72 9.77
CA LEU A 11 56.42 4.60 9.00
C LEU A 11 55.42 4.12 7.95
N LEU A 12 55.96 3.95 6.75
CA LEU A 12 55.33 3.68 5.48
C LEU A 12 55.04 2.19 5.27
N ALA A 13 53.94 1.94 4.56
CA ALA A 13 53.74 1.02 3.43
C ALA A 13 54.33 -0.41 3.47
N LEU A 14 53.42 -1.39 3.36
CA LEU A 14 53.46 -2.61 2.52
C LEU A 14 52.06 -3.23 2.67
N GLY A 15 51.16 -3.17 1.69
CA GLY A 15 51.19 -3.95 0.45
C GLY A 15 50.13 -5.05 0.54
N GLY A 16 48.93 -4.81 -0.04
CA GLY A 16 47.86 -5.81 -0.15
C GLY A 16 46.46 -5.20 -0.10
N LEU A 17 45.88 -4.89 -1.27
CA LEU A 17 44.45 -4.64 -1.39
C LEU A 17 43.69 -5.94 -1.05
N THR A 18 43.18 -6.04 0.16
CA THR A 18 41.94 -6.77 0.43
C THR A 18 40.94 -5.77 0.99
N ALA A 19 39.92 -5.46 0.20
CA ALA A 19 38.80 -4.66 0.63
C ALA A 19 38.00 -5.46 1.67
N VAL A 20 38.46 -5.45 2.93
CA VAL A 20 37.65 -5.89 4.04
C VAL A 20 36.61 -4.81 4.28
N SER A 21 35.39 -5.14 3.83
CA SER A 21 34.18 -4.37 3.94
C SER A 21 34.02 -3.69 5.30
N GLY A 22 33.52 -2.44 5.28
CA GLY A 22 33.23 -1.64 6.49
C GLY A 22 32.29 -2.31 7.49
N THR A 23 31.61 -3.40 7.11
CA THR A 23 30.84 -4.27 8.02
C THR A 23 31.70 -4.93 9.10
N SER A 24 32.93 -5.35 8.80
CA SER A 24 33.80 -6.01 9.78
C SER A 24 34.36 -5.02 10.81
N TYR A 25 34.63 -3.78 10.41
CA TYR A 25 35.08 -2.73 11.33
C TYR A 25 33.96 -2.26 12.27
N VAL A 26 32.72 -2.18 11.76
CA VAL A 26 31.54 -1.87 12.59
C VAL A 26 31.29 -2.99 13.60
N LEU A 27 31.36 -4.26 13.20
CA LEU A 27 31.19 -5.41 14.11
C LEU A 27 32.29 -5.48 15.18
N TYR A 28 33.55 -5.20 14.83
CA TYR A 28 34.65 -5.20 15.79
C TYR A 28 34.50 -4.08 16.84
N LYS A 29 34.06 -2.88 16.42
CA LYS A 29 33.81 -1.76 17.33
C LYS A 29 32.56 -1.97 18.19
N TYR A 30 31.55 -2.67 17.68
CA TYR A 30 30.34 -3.05 18.43
C TYR A 30 30.64 -4.14 19.47
N SER A 31 31.53 -5.09 19.13
CA SER A 31 32.02 -6.12 20.06
C SER A 31 32.86 -5.55 21.19
N SER A 32 33.54 -4.42 20.99
CA SER A 32 34.36 -3.78 22.03
C SER A 32 33.59 -2.79 22.91
N LEU A 33 32.39 -2.37 22.50
CA LEU A 33 31.47 -1.56 23.32
C LEU A 33 30.56 -2.48 24.13
N ASN A 34 31.18 -3.33 24.95
CA ASN A 34 30.49 -4.23 25.87
C ASN A 34 30.20 -3.54 27.22
N GLU A 35 29.93 -2.23 27.18
CA GLU A 35 29.39 -1.51 28.32
C GLU A 35 27.87 -1.43 28.14
N LYS A 36 27.16 -1.95 29.14
CA LYS A 36 25.71 -1.87 29.28
C LYS A 36 25.24 -0.46 28.93
N VAL A 37 24.59 -0.29 27.78
CA VAL A 37 23.99 1.00 27.42
C VAL A 37 22.68 1.10 28.21
N ASP A 38 22.74 1.84 29.32
CA ASP A 38 21.58 2.18 30.14
C ASP A 38 20.72 3.23 29.42
N CYS A 39 19.83 2.76 28.56
CA CYS A 39 18.73 3.56 28.04
C CYS A 39 17.55 3.45 29.04
N ARG A 40 17.58 4.23 30.13
CA ARG A 40 16.46 4.39 31.07
C ARG A 40 15.94 3.07 31.69
N GLY A 41 16.83 2.28 32.30
CA GLY A 41 16.43 1.16 33.17
C GLY A 41 15.97 -0.11 32.45
N ALA A 42 16.02 -0.18 31.13
CA ALA A 42 15.84 -1.41 30.38
C ALA A 42 17.20 -2.06 30.10
N VAL A 43 17.47 -3.21 30.72
CA VAL A 43 18.64 -4.03 30.40
C VAL A 43 18.30 -4.87 29.17
N TYR A 44 18.76 -4.43 28.00
CA TYR A 44 18.60 -5.19 26.76
C TYR A 44 19.67 -6.28 26.67
N GLY A 45 19.23 -7.53 26.56
CA GLY A 45 20.09 -8.68 26.30
C GLY A 45 20.42 -8.82 24.80
N LYS A 46 21.40 -9.67 24.47
CA LYS A 46 21.81 -9.93 23.08
C LYS A 46 20.64 -10.36 22.16
N LYS A 47 19.63 -11.03 22.72
CA LYS A 47 18.40 -11.45 22.02
C LYS A 47 17.50 -10.28 21.61
N ASP A 48 17.60 -9.13 22.28
CA ASP A 48 16.80 -7.94 21.97
C ASP A 48 17.32 -7.20 20.73
N PHE A 49 18.52 -7.57 20.25
CA PHE A 49 19.14 -7.04 19.02
C PHE A 49 19.12 -8.05 17.87
N GLU A 50 18.70 -9.29 18.11
CA GLU A 50 18.44 -10.21 17.00
C GLU A 50 17.19 -9.71 16.26
N PRO A 51 17.23 -9.58 14.92
CA PRO A 51 16.04 -9.21 14.19
C PRO A 51 14.96 -10.23 14.53
N VAL A 52 13.78 -9.74 14.92
CA VAL A 52 12.61 -10.57 15.16
C VAL A 52 12.21 -11.18 13.81
N LEU A 53 12.84 -12.29 13.44
CA LEU A 53 12.60 -13.08 12.23
C LEU A 53 11.30 -13.91 12.36
N ASN A 54 10.30 -13.41 13.10
CA ASN A 54 9.10 -14.16 13.45
C ASN A 54 8.00 -14.14 12.38
N SER A 55 8.24 -13.65 11.16
CA SER A 55 7.30 -13.88 10.05
C SER A 55 7.92 -14.77 8.98
N GLN A 56 7.58 -16.06 9.05
CA GLN A 56 7.86 -17.05 8.00
C GLN A 56 7.01 -16.85 6.72
N VAL A 57 6.15 -15.83 6.68
CA VAL A 57 5.26 -15.57 5.56
C VAL A 57 6.06 -14.95 4.42
N LYS A 58 6.32 -15.75 3.39
CA LYS A 58 6.93 -15.29 2.14
C LYS A 58 5.89 -14.59 1.27
N TRP A 59 6.36 -13.69 0.42
CA TRP A 59 5.55 -13.08 -0.61
C TRP A 59 4.97 -14.14 -1.57
N ASP A 60 3.67 -14.10 -1.82
CA ASP A 60 2.99 -14.87 -2.85
C ASP A 60 3.05 -14.13 -4.19
N ASP A 61 3.84 -14.63 -5.14
CA ASP A 61 3.97 -14.05 -6.49
C ASP A 61 2.75 -14.27 -7.41
N ASP A 62 1.76 -15.07 -6.99
CA ASP A 62 0.51 -15.32 -7.73
C ASP A 62 -0.74 -14.84 -7.01
N TRP A 63 -0.59 -13.78 -6.21
CA TRP A 63 -1.68 -13.18 -5.44
C TRP A 63 -2.88 -12.70 -6.27
N ASP A 64 -2.70 -12.44 -7.58
CA ASP A 64 -3.77 -12.08 -8.53
C ASP A 64 -4.26 -13.25 -9.41
N CYS A 65 -3.84 -14.49 -9.08
CA CYS A 65 -4.26 -15.75 -9.70
C CYS A 65 -4.07 -15.77 -11.23
N ARG A 66 -2.91 -15.33 -11.72
CA ARG A 66 -2.58 -15.26 -13.14
C ARG A 66 -1.62 -16.34 -13.61
N LYS A 67 -0.98 -17.09 -12.72
CA LYS A 67 -0.31 -18.34 -13.12
C LYS A 67 -1.38 -19.30 -13.65
N ILE A 68 -0.98 -20.07 -14.66
CA ILE A 68 -1.80 -20.93 -15.52
C ILE A 68 -3.02 -21.50 -14.77
N GLN A 69 -4.22 -21.09 -15.17
CA GLN A 69 -5.42 -21.85 -14.86
C GLN A 69 -5.36 -23.13 -15.68
N ILE A 70 -5.03 -24.24 -15.02
CA ILE A 70 -5.20 -25.57 -15.60
C ILE A 70 -6.68 -25.66 -15.99
N LYS A 71 -6.98 -25.64 -17.30
CA LYS A 71 -8.35 -25.86 -17.81
C LYS A 71 -8.90 -27.10 -17.11
N LYS A 72 -10.13 -27.05 -16.61
CA LYS A 72 -10.79 -28.23 -16.01
C LYS A 72 -10.72 -29.46 -16.93
N ASP A 73 -10.69 -29.22 -18.24
CA ASP A 73 -10.55 -30.23 -19.29
C ASP A 73 -9.20 -30.97 -19.27
N LEU A 74 -8.15 -30.42 -18.65
CA LEU A 74 -6.86 -31.09 -18.44
C LEU A 74 -6.89 -32.06 -17.24
N LEU A 75 -7.85 -31.95 -16.33
CA LEU A 75 -8.00 -32.86 -15.18
C LEU A 75 -8.60 -34.21 -15.57
N SER A 76 -9.14 -34.33 -16.79
CA SER A 76 -9.72 -35.55 -17.36
C SER A 76 -8.81 -36.28 -18.34
N LEU A 77 -7.58 -35.78 -18.57
CA LEU A 77 -6.65 -36.36 -19.54
C LEU A 77 -5.66 -37.33 -18.88
N GLU A 78 -5.19 -38.31 -19.64
CA GLU A 78 -4.13 -39.23 -19.20
C GLU A 78 -2.81 -38.46 -18.99
N PRO A 79 -1.93 -38.87 -18.05
CA PRO A 79 -0.70 -38.12 -17.70
C PRO A 79 0.20 -37.76 -18.90
N GLN A 80 0.21 -38.59 -19.94
CA GLN A 80 1.00 -38.38 -21.16
C GLN A 80 0.40 -37.25 -22.03
N GLU A 81 -0.93 -37.15 -22.09
CA GLU A 81 -1.68 -36.11 -22.81
C GLU A 81 -1.65 -34.77 -22.08
N ILE A 82 -1.65 -34.78 -20.74
CA ILE A 82 -1.42 -33.59 -19.92
C ILE A 82 -0.05 -33.00 -20.25
N THR A 83 0.99 -33.83 -20.33
CA THR A 83 2.36 -33.36 -20.59
C THR A 83 2.51 -32.76 -22.00
N HIS A 84 1.84 -33.34 -23.00
CA HIS A 84 1.81 -32.78 -24.36
C HIS A 84 0.97 -31.50 -24.45
N SER A 85 -0.16 -31.46 -23.75
CA SER A 85 -1.06 -30.29 -23.73
C SER A 85 -0.45 -29.11 -22.98
N LEU A 86 0.25 -29.34 -21.86
CA LEU A 86 0.98 -28.30 -21.10
C LEU A 86 2.12 -27.68 -21.91
N LYS A 87 2.75 -28.42 -22.83
CA LYS A 87 3.76 -27.89 -23.77
C LYS A 87 3.15 -26.98 -24.85
N ASN A 88 1.86 -27.13 -25.11
CA ASN A 88 1.09 -26.36 -26.11
C ASN A 88 0.11 -25.37 -25.46
N VAL A 89 0.16 -25.19 -24.12
CA VAL A 89 -0.54 -24.05 -23.49
C VAL A 89 0.25 -22.82 -23.89
N ASP A 90 -0.29 -22.04 -24.83
CA ASP A 90 0.21 -20.71 -25.11
C ASP A 90 0.39 -19.98 -23.77
N GLU A 91 1.65 -19.77 -23.36
CA GLU A 91 1.95 -18.90 -22.24
C GLU A 91 1.30 -17.57 -22.58
N LYS A 92 0.24 -17.20 -21.85
CA LYS A 92 -0.38 -15.89 -22.03
C LYS A 92 0.74 -14.86 -22.00
N PRO A 93 0.80 -13.94 -22.99
CA PRO A 93 1.91 -12.99 -23.09
C PRO A 93 2.09 -12.29 -21.74
N LYS A 94 3.33 -12.16 -21.29
CA LYS A 94 3.62 -11.60 -19.97
C LYS A 94 3.22 -10.11 -19.96
N PRO A 95 2.61 -9.61 -18.87
CA PRO A 95 2.40 -8.17 -18.71
C PRO A 95 3.72 -7.41 -18.86
N THR A 96 3.67 -6.23 -19.48
CA THR A 96 4.84 -5.35 -19.65
C THR A 96 4.65 -3.98 -19.01
N ALA A 97 3.40 -3.56 -18.77
CA ALA A 97 3.06 -2.25 -18.21
C ALA A 97 2.92 -2.27 -16.67
N THR A 98 3.27 -1.15 -16.06
CA THR A 98 3.07 -0.85 -14.63
C THR A 98 1.72 -0.19 -14.42
N ARG A 99 1.01 -0.59 -13.36
CA ARG A 99 -0.23 0.07 -12.94
C ARG A 99 -0.01 0.88 -11.67
N HIS A 100 -0.40 2.14 -11.69
CA HIS A 100 -0.44 3.03 -10.55
C HIS A 100 -1.88 3.21 -10.10
N VAL A 101 -2.17 2.81 -8.87
CA VAL A 101 -3.50 2.92 -8.26
C VAL A 101 -3.42 3.98 -7.16
N LEU A 102 -4.08 5.11 -7.38
CA LEU A 102 -4.17 6.21 -6.44
C LEU A 102 -5.54 6.17 -5.76
N LEU A 103 -5.55 5.93 -4.45
CA LEU A 103 -6.75 5.89 -3.63
C LEU A 103 -6.91 7.22 -2.90
N VAL A 104 -8.08 7.84 -3.02
CA VAL A 104 -8.41 9.10 -2.36
C VAL A 104 -9.56 8.84 -1.39
N ARG A 105 -9.36 9.14 -0.10
CA ARG A 105 -10.45 9.14 0.87
C ARG A 105 -11.39 10.32 0.58
N HIS A 106 -12.70 10.15 0.72
CA HIS A 106 -13.65 11.27 0.63
C HIS A 106 -13.29 12.44 1.56
N GLY A 107 -13.75 13.65 1.20
CA GLY A 107 -13.64 14.84 2.04
C GLY A 107 -14.45 14.76 3.33
N GLN A 108 -14.26 15.72 4.22
CA GLN A 108 -15.06 15.85 5.44
C GLN A 108 -16.54 16.01 5.09
N TYR A 109 -17.42 15.34 5.84
CA TYR A 109 -18.84 15.28 5.54
C TYR A 109 -19.68 15.36 6.81
N ILE A 110 -20.96 15.68 6.65
CA ILE A 110 -21.93 15.74 7.74
C ILE A 110 -22.39 14.33 8.08
N THR A 111 -22.34 13.94 9.35
CA THR A 111 -22.89 12.66 9.81
C THR A 111 -24.39 12.77 10.05
N LYS A 112 -25.17 12.03 9.26
CA LYS A 112 -26.64 11.94 9.33
C LYS A 112 -27.10 10.48 9.20
N ASP A 113 -28.39 10.22 9.33
CA ASP A 113 -28.92 8.85 9.30
C ASP A 113 -28.92 8.26 7.88
N SER A 114 -29.41 9.01 6.90
CA SER A 114 -29.44 8.60 5.49
C SER A 114 -28.11 8.88 4.76
N ASP A 115 -27.80 8.11 3.71
CA ASP A 115 -26.58 8.36 2.90
C ASP A 115 -26.73 9.65 2.08
N GLU A 116 -27.94 9.97 1.65
CA GLU A 116 -28.30 11.15 0.86
C GLU A 116 -28.02 12.46 1.61
N GLU A 117 -28.18 12.48 2.92
CA GLU A 117 -27.90 13.63 3.78
C GLU A 117 -26.42 13.72 4.21
N ARG A 118 -25.62 12.67 3.98
CA ARG A 118 -24.18 12.62 4.28
C ARG A 118 -23.35 13.32 3.21
N ILE A 119 -23.67 14.60 2.98
CA ILE A 119 -22.99 15.50 2.04
C ILE A 119 -21.70 16.09 2.63
N LEU A 120 -20.81 16.58 1.78
CA LEU A 120 -19.59 17.26 2.20
C LEU A 120 -19.91 18.56 2.95
N THR A 121 -19.08 18.84 3.96
CA THR A 121 -19.01 20.16 4.59
C THR A 121 -18.28 21.15 3.69
N ASP A 122 -18.29 22.44 4.02
CA ASP A 122 -17.50 23.44 3.28
C ASP A 122 -16.00 23.13 3.31
N ILE A 123 -15.48 22.64 4.45
CA ILE A 123 -14.12 22.14 4.58
C ILE A 123 -13.90 20.95 3.64
N GLY A 124 -14.84 19.99 3.60
CA GLY A 124 -14.76 18.83 2.70
C GLY A 124 -14.71 19.20 1.22
N ARG A 125 -15.44 20.23 0.82
CA ARG A 125 -15.41 20.76 -0.57
C ARG A 125 -14.06 21.40 -0.89
N GLN A 126 -13.51 22.20 0.04
CA GLN A 126 -12.19 22.79 -0.12
C GLN A 126 -11.07 21.73 -0.16
N GLN A 127 -11.15 20.72 0.70
CA GLN A 127 -10.25 19.56 0.67
C GLN A 127 -10.28 18.85 -0.69
N ALA A 128 -11.47 18.56 -1.21
CA ALA A 128 -11.63 17.89 -2.50
C ALA A 128 -11.06 18.72 -3.65
N ALA A 129 -11.30 20.03 -3.66
CA ALA A 129 -10.75 20.95 -4.66
C ALA A 129 -9.21 20.97 -4.61
N ALA A 130 -8.62 21.10 -3.41
CA ALA A 130 -7.17 21.06 -3.23
C ALA A 130 -6.56 19.72 -3.68
N THR A 131 -7.23 18.60 -3.41
CA THR A 131 -6.82 17.28 -3.92
C THR A 131 -6.88 17.20 -5.44
N GLY A 132 -7.91 17.77 -6.07
CA GLY A 132 -7.98 17.85 -7.53
C GLY A 132 -6.83 18.64 -8.14
N VAL A 133 -6.52 19.81 -7.56
CA VAL A 133 -5.36 20.64 -7.96
C VAL A 133 -4.06 19.86 -7.77
N ARG A 134 -3.90 19.14 -6.65
CA ARG A 134 -2.74 18.30 -6.40
C ARG A 134 -2.57 17.22 -7.46
N LEU A 135 -3.63 16.47 -7.78
CA LEU A 135 -3.56 15.42 -8.80
C LEU A 135 -3.19 15.99 -10.17
N LYS A 136 -3.81 17.11 -10.58
CA LYS A 136 -3.46 17.82 -11.81
C LYS A 136 -1.98 18.25 -11.84
N SER A 137 -1.46 18.76 -10.72
CA SER A 137 -0.07 19.22 -10.60
C SER A 137 0.98 18.13 -10.78
N LEU A 138 0.58 16.84 -10.68
CA LEU A 138 1.50 15.73 -10.96
C LEU A 138 1.88 15.65 -12.45
N ASN A 139 1.13 16.32 -13.34
CA ASN A 139 1.34 16.30 -14.79
C ASN A 139 1.37 14.87 -15.36
N ILE A 140 0.43 14.05 -14.90
CA ILE A 140 0.23 12.65 -15.26
C ILE A 140 -1.09 12.53 -16.03
N SER A 141 -1.10 11.77 -17.12
CA SER A 141 -2.33 11.42 -17.83
C SER A 141 -3.06 10.29 -17.09
N PHE A 142 -4.09 10.65 -16.32
CA PHE A 142 -4.92 9.67 -15.63
C PHE A 142 -5.88 8.98 -16.61
N ASN A 143 -6.01 7.65 -16.50
CA ASN A 143 -6.87 6.87 -17.38
C ASN A 143 -8.35 6.96 -17.01
N LYS A 144 -8.66 7.03 -15.71
CA LYS A 144 -10.03 7.11 -15.18
C LYS A 144 -10.07 7.49 -13.70
N ILE A 145 -11.22 8.03 -13.27
CA ILE A 145 -11.59 8.26 -11.88
C ILE A 145 -12.78 7.36 -11.54
N THR A 146 -12.56 6.36 -10.70
CA THR A 146 -13.63 5.50 -10.18
C THR A 146 -14.10 5.99 -8.83
N VAL A 147 -15.39 6.22 -8.66
CA VAL A 147 -15.97 6.87 -7.47
C VAL A 147 -16.95 5.93 -6.80
N SER A 148 -16.85 5.83 -5.48
CA SER A 148 -17.82 5.09 -4.68
C SER A 148 -19.21 5.71 -4.79
N THR A 149 -20.26 4.87 -4.79
CA THR A 149 -21.63 5.36 -4.94
C THR A 149 -22.20 6.05 -3.68
N MET A 150 -21.43 6.19 -2.60
CA MET A 150 -21.86 6.93 -1.41
C MET A 150 -21.77 8.44 -1.63
N THR A 151 -22.73 9.20 -1.11
CA THR A 151 -22.90 10.65 -1.39
C THR A 151 -21.62 11.46 -1.20
N ARG A 152 -21.00 11.38 -0.02
CA ARG A 152 -19.71 12.04 0.26
C ARG A 152 -18.59 11.72 -0.74
N ALA A 153 -18.54 10.48 -1.24
CA ALA A 153 -17.53 10.08 -2.23
C ALA A 153 -17.89 10.59 -3.63
N LYS A 154 -19.17 10.55 -4.01
CA LYS A 154 -19.67 11.15 -5.25
C LYS A 154 -19.33 12.63 -5.33
N GLU A 155 -19.67 13.41 -4.30
CA GLU A 155 -19.36 14.83 -4.25
C GLU A 155 -17.85 15.10 -4.30
N THR A 156 -17.05 14.32 -3.57
CA THR A 156 -15.58 14.44 -3.62
C THR A 156 -15.04 14.17 -5.02
N GLY A 157 -15.52 13.09 -5.66
CA GLY A 157 -15.08 12.67 -6.99
C GLY A 157 -15.44 13.68 -8.08
N VAL A 158 -16.64 14.26 -8.01
CA VAL A 158 -17.07 15.33 -8.94
C VAL A 158 -16.16 16.55 -8.82
N ILE A 159 -15.92 17.06 -7.61
CA ILE A 159 -15.06 18.22 -7.39
C ILE A 159 -13.62 17.96 -7.87
N ILE A 160 -13.11 16.75 -7.66
CA ILE A 160 -11.79 16.34 -8.19
C ILE A 160 -11.80 16.33 -9.72
N SER A 161 -12.87 15.79 -10.34
CA SER A 161 -12.98 15.70 -11.79
C SER A 161 -13.07 17.06 -12.48
N ASP A 162 -13.60 18.09 -11.82
CA ASP A 162 -13.64 19.46 -12.36
C ASP A 162 -12.24 20.02 -12.67
N GLN A 163 -11.20 19.52 -11.99
CA GLN A 163 -9.81 19.93 -12.23
C GLN A 163 -9.16 19.21 -13.44
N MET A 164 -9.70 18.06 -13.83
CA MET A 164 -9.19 17.17 -14.89
C MET A 164 -10.36 16.66 -15.76
N PRO A 165 -11.09 17.56 -16.45
CA PRO A 165 -12.34 17.25 -17.15
C PRO A 165 -12.19 16.24 -18.30
N GLU A 166 -10.97 16.02 -18.79
CA GLU A 166 -10.64 15.04 -19.81
C GLU A 166 -10.64 13.59 -19.30
N VAL A 167 -10.59 13.38 -17.98
CA VAL A 167 -10.49 12.05 -17.37
C VAL A 167 -11.88 11.48 -17.13
N PRO A 168 -12.22 10.31 -17.68
CA PRO A 168 -13.56 9.74 -17.53
C PRO A 168 -13.84 9.34 -16.07
N ILE A 169 -15.06 9.65 -15.62
CA ILE A 169 -15.57 9.30 -14.29
C ILE A 169 -16.51 8.09 -14.37
N GLU A 170 -16.29 7.11 -13.50
CA GLU A 170 -17.11 5.91 -13.36
C GLU A 170 -17.58 5.75 -11.91
N TYR A 171 -18.77 5.18 -11.70
CA TYR A 171 -19.30 4.93 -10.36
C TYR A 171 -19.33 3.43 -10.03
N CYS A 172 -18.90 3.06 -8.82
CA CYS A 172 -18.83 1.65 -8.42
C CYS A 172 -19.35 1.42 -6.99
N SER A 173 -20.32 0.52 -6.85
CA SER A 173 -20.88 0.12 -5.56
C SER A 173 -19.99 -0.83 -4.75
N LEU A 174 -19.05 -1.51 -5.40
CA LEU A 174 -18.15 -2.45 -4.71
C LEU A 174 -17.24 -1.72 -3.71
N ILE A 175 -16.84 -0.48 -4.02
CA ILE A 175 -15.99 0.37 -3.17
C ILE A 175 -16.81 1.28 -2.23
N ARG A 176 -18.04 0.92 -1.87
CA ARG A 176 -18.75 1.55 -0.73
C ARG A 176 -18.06 1.23 0.59
N GLU A 177 -18.18 2.10 1.59
CA GLU A 177 -17.60 1.84 2.92
C GLU A 177 -18.17 0.55 3.52
N GLY A 178 -17.43 -0.07 4.44
CA GLY A 178 -17.90 -1.25 5.13
C GLY A 178 -16.93 -1.73 6.21
N ALA A 179 -17.24 -2.89 6.78
CA ALA A 179 -16.38 -3.59 7.72
C ALA A 179 -15.58 -4.69 7.00
N PRO A 180 -14.31 -4.46 6.61
CA PRO A 180 -13.60 -5.38 5.73
C PRO A 180 -13.08 -6.64 6.45
N TYR A 181 -12.58 -6.51 7.67
CA TYR A 181 -12.01 -7.63 8.43
C TYR A 181 -11.98 -7.28 9.93
N PRO A 182 -12.12 -8.24 10.87
CA PRO A 182 -11.95 -7.95 12.29
C PRO A 182 -10.55 -7.36 12.60
N PRO A 183 -10.46 -6.17 13.21
CA PRO A 183 -9.18 -5.53 13.46
C PRO A 183 -8.48 -6.11 14.70
N GLU A 184 -7.15 -6.16 14.67
CA GLU A 184 -6.32 -6.46 15.83
C GLU A 184 -5.29 -5.34 16.05
N PRO A 185 -5.23 -4.68 17.22
CA PRO A 185 -6.10 -4.92 18.38
C PRO A 185 -7.55 -4.48 18.10
N PRO A 186 -8.54 -5.03 18.83
CA PRO A 186 -9.92 -4.60 18.72
C PRO A 186 -10.09 -3.13 19.16
N SER A 187 -11.00 -2.41 18.52
CA SER A 187 -11.36 -1.03 18.89
C SER A 187 -12.63 -1.01 19.73
N LYS A 188 -12.64 -0.20 20.80
CA LYS A 188 -13.86 0.03 21.60
C LYS A 188 -14.86 0.95 20.89
N SER A 189 -14.36 1.94 20.15
CA SER A 189 -15.20 2.94 19.46
C SER A 189 -15.71 2.45 18.09
N TRP A 190 -15.04 1.46 17.52
CA TRP A 190 -15.42 0.84 16.25
C TRP A 190 -15.50 -0.68 16.45
N ASN A 191 -16.70 -1.18 16.76
CA ASN A 191 -16.94 -2.59 17.06
C ASN A 191 -18.27 -3.05 16.44
N PRO A 192 -18.36 -3.19 15.10
CA PRO A 192 -19.56 -3.68 14.47
C PRO A 192 -19.80 -5.16 14.82
N GLU A 193 -21.04 -5.62 14.65
CA GLU A 193 -21.36 -7.03 14.84
C GLU A 193 -20.58 -7.93 13.88
N ARG A 194 -20.30 -9.17 14.31
CA ARG A 194 -19.54 -10.13 13.51
C ARG A 194 -20.16 -10.35 12.12
N TRP A 195 -21.49 -10.32 12.02
CA TRP A 195 -22.22 -10.46 10.76
C TRP A 195 -21.90 -9.36 9.73
N THR A 196 -21.59 -8.13 10.18
CA THR A 196 -21.24 -7.02 9.28
C THR A 196 -20.01 -7.35 8.45
N PHE A 197 -19.00 -8.02 9.03
CA PHE A 197 -17.82 -8.45 8.29
C PHE A 197 -18.15 -9.48 7.21
N TYR A 198 -19.02 -10.47 7.49
CA TYR A 198 -19.44 -11.46 6.50
C TYR A 198 -20.22 -10.86 5.34
N LYS A 199 -20.98 -9.79 5.60
CA LYS A 199 -21.72 -9.06 4.57
C LYS A 199 -20.81 -8.19 3.71
N ASP A 200 -19.91 -7.43 4.33
CA ASP A 200 -19.11 -6.42 3.63
C ASP A 200 -17.81 -6.97 3.02
N ASN A 201 -17.16 -7.94 3.67
CA ASN A 201 -15.88 -8.47 3.22
C ASN A 201 -15.93 -9.01 1.78
N PRO A 202 -16.89 -9.87 1.37
CA PRO A 202 -16.90 -10.42 0.01
C PRO A 202 -16.99 -9.34 -1.07
N ARG A 203 -17.76 -8.27 -0.81
CA ARG A 203 -17.88 -7.12 -1.70
C ARG A 203 -16.56 -6.34 -1.80
N ILE A 204 -15.90 -6.09 -0.67
CA ILE A 204 -14.63 -5.36 -0.62
C ILE A 204 -13.49 -6.19 -1.23
N GLU A 205 -13.41 -7.49 -0.94
CA GLU A 205 -12.44 -8.40 -1.56
C GLU A 205 -12.70 -8.54 -3.09
N GLY A 206 -13.97 -8.55 -3.51
CA GLY A 206 -14.32 -8.46 -4.93
C GLY A 206 -13.84 -7.17 -5.58
N ALA A 207 -13.96 -6.03 -4.89
CA ALA A 207 -13.37 -4.77 -5.34
C ALA A 207 -11.84 -4.84 -5.41
N PHE A 208 -11.18 -5.45 -4.42
CA PHE A 208 -9.73 -5.65 -4.42
C PHE A 208 -9.30 -6.42 -5.67
N ARG A 209 -9.92 -7.56 -5.95
CA ARG A 209 -9.60 -8.38 -7.15
C ARG A 209 -9.89 -7.65 -8.46
N LYS A 210 -10.94 -6.81 -8.49
CA LYS A 210 -11.28 -6.01 -9.67
C LYS A 210 -10.24 -4.93 -9.98
N TYR A 211 -9.73 -4.23 -8.97
CA TYR A 211 -8.88 -3.05 -9.18
C TYR A 211 -7.39 -3.31 -8.99
N PHE A 212 -7.01 -4.31 -8.19
CA PHE A 212 -5.63 -4.65 -7.88
C PHE A 212 -5.27 -5.97 -8.55
N HIS A 213 -4.55 -5.86 -9.66
CA HIS A 213 -4.00 -6.97 -10.42
C HIS A 213 -2.90 -6.43 -11.34
N ARG A 214 -2.03 -7.30 -11.87
CA ARG A 214 -1.06 -6.90 -12.91
C ARG A 214 -1.75 -6.33 -14.15
N ALA A 215 -1.05 -5.52 -14.95
CA ALA A 215 -1.56 -5.03 -16.24
C ALA A 215 -2.02 -6.18 -17.14
N ASP A 216 -3.04 -5.96 -17.98
CA ASP A 216 -3.36 -6.92 -19.03
C ASP A 216 -2.17 -7.08 -19.99
N SER A 217 -1.99 -8.25 -20.60
CA SER A 217 -0.88 -8.49 -21.52
C SER A 217 -0.96 -7.67 -22.81
N SER A 218 -2.17 -7.21 -23.16
CA SER A 218 -2.42 -6.29 -24.25
C SER A 218 -2.01 -4.84 -23.93
N GLN A 219 -1.97 -4.44 -22.64
CA GLN A 219 -1.62 -3.09 -22.23
C GLN A 219 -0.13 -2.81 -22.48
N LYS A 220 0.16 -1.76 -23.27
CA LYS A 220 1.54 -1.40 -23.66
C LYS A 220 2.16 -0.28 -22.82
N GLU A 221 1.33 0.66 -22.38
CA GLU A 221 1.76 1.83 -21.60
C GLU A 221 1.38 1.70 -20.13
N ASP A 222 2.15 2.36 -19.26
CA ASP A 222 1.83 2.47 -17.84
C ASP A 222 0.48 3.18 -17.63
N SER A 223 -0.29 2.75 -16.63
CA SER A 223 -1.60 3.35 -16.30
C SER A 223 -1.61 4.01 -14.94
N PHE A 224 -2.41 5.07 -14.82
CA PHE A 224 -2.65 5.82 -13.60
C PHE A 224 -4.16 5.92 -13.37
N GLU A 225 -4.64 5.21 -12.35
CA GLU A 225 -6.07 5.06 -12.05
C GLU A 225 -6.37 5.66 -10.67
N VAL A 226 -7.39 6.51 -10.59
CA VAL A 226 -7.83 7.12 -9.32
C VAL A 226 -9.07 6.40 -8.81
N LEU A 227 -9.09 6.03 -7.54
CA LEU A 227 -10.28 5.52 -6.84
C LEU A 227 -10.64 6.45 -5.68
N VAL A 228 -11.80 7.09 -5.74
CA VAL A 228 -12.33 7.92 -4.65
C VAL A 228 -13.28 7.09 -3.78
N CYS A 229 -12.85 6.74 -2.57
CA CYS A 229 -13.58 5.86 -1.67
C CYS A 229 -13.38 6.22 -0.19
N HIS A 230 -13.11 5.23 0.67
CA HIS A 230 -13.35 5.35 2.11
C HIS A 230 -12.21 4.81 2.98
N GLY A 231 -12.22 5.22 4.24
CA GLY A 231 -11.20 4.92 5.23
C GLY A 231 -10.91 3.42 5.36
N ASN A 232 -11.93 2.60 5.64
CA ASN A 232 -11.70 1.18 5.93
C ASN A 232 -11.31 0.42 4.66
N VAL A 233 -11.98 0.72 3.54
CA VAL A 233 -11.70 0.13 2.23
C VAL A 233 -10.25 0.35 1.80
N ILE A 234 -9.75 1.59 1.88
CA ILE A 234 -8.36 1.93 1.48
C ILE A 234 -7.36 1.17 2.35
N ARG A 235 -7.55 1.20 3.67
CA ARG A 235 -6.64 0.54 4.62
C ARG A 235 -6.60 -0.98 4.42
N TYR A 236 -7.76 -1.59 4.16
CA TYR A 236 -7.83 -3.00 3.81
C TYR A 236 -7.11 -3.31 2.50
N PHE A 237 -7.31 -2.50 1.45
CA PHE A 237 -6.60 -2.68 0.19
C PHE A 237 -5.08 -2.57 0.35
N VAL A 238 -4.60 -1.65 1.19
CA VAL A 238 -3.17 -1.54 1.49
C VAL A 238 -2.64 -2.82 2.15
N CYS A 239 -3.32 -3.34 3.19
CA CYS A 239 -2.94 -4.61 3.81
C CYS A 239 -2.92 -5.74 2.78
N ARG A 240 -3.98 -5.88 1.98
CA ARG A 240 -4.11 -6.94 0.98
C ARG A 240 -3.05 -6.84 -0.12
N ALA A 241 -2.82 -5.66 -0.68
CA ALA A 241 -1.89 -5.42 -1.78
C ALA A 241 -0.43 -5.65 -1.36
N LEU A 242 -0.09 -5.33 -0.11
CA LEU A 242 1.26 -5.53 0.44
C LEU A 242 1.43 -6.88 1.16
N GLN A 243 0.40 -7.72 1.15
CA GLN A 243 0.36 -9.00 1.86
C GLN A 243 0.68 -8.88 3.36
N PHE A 244 0.31 -7.76 3.96
CA PHE A 244 0.31 -7.61 5.41
C PHE A 244 -0.90 -8.29 6.03
N PRO A 245 -0.83 -8.69 7.30
CA PRO A 245 -1.97 -9.24 8.02
C PRO A 245 -3.19 -8.30 7.89
N PRO A 246 -4.32 -8.78 7.35
CA PRO A 246 -5.49 -7.93 7.08
C PRO A 246 -6.05 -7.31 8.35
N GLU A 247 -5.86 -7.91 9.54
CA GLU A 247 -6.27 -7.42 10.86
C GLU A 247 -5.63 -6.07 11.21
N GLY A 248 -4.46 -5.76 10.62
CA GLY A 248 -3.71 -4.54 10.91
C GLY A 248 -4.33 -3.27 10.31
N TRP A 249 -5.40 -3.37 9.52
CA TRP A 249 -5.95 -2.26 8.77
C TRP A 249 -6.35 -1.06 9.64
N LEU A 250 -6.87 -1.29 10.85
CA LEU A 250 -7.30 -0.22 11.75
C LEU A 250 -6.13 0.47 12.48
N ARG A 251 -4.89 -0.03 12.33
CA ARG A 251 -3.67 0.61 12.85
C ARG A 251 -3.23 1.81 12.01
N MET A 252 -3.74 1.91 10.78
CA MET A 252 -3.44 3.01 9.87
C MET A 252 -4.48 4.13 10.02
N SER A 253 -4.01 5.38 10.13
CA SER A 253 -4.85 6.57 10.05
C SER A 253 -4.59 7.27 8.72
N ILE A 254 -5.66 7.68 8.03
CA ILE A 254 -5.57 8.42 6.77
C ILE A 254 -6.53 9.62 6.85
N GLY A 255 -6.07 10.82 6.49
CA GLY A 255 -6.89 12.02 6.55
C GLY A 255 -7.99 12.05 5.48
N ASN A 256 -9.03 12.87 5.68
CA ASN A 256 -9.99 13.18 4.62
C ASN A 256 -9.24 13.75 3.41
N CYS A 257 -9.63 13.35 2.20
CA CYS A 257 -8.94 13.74 0.96
C CYS A 257 -7.45 13.34 0.90
N GLY A 258 -7.00 12.45 1.80
CA GLY A 258 -5.66 11.90 1.78
C GLY A 258 -5.43 10.96 0.59
N ILE A 259 -4.26 11.07 -0.04
CA ILE A 259 -3.87 10.30 -1.22
C ILE A 259 -3.00 9.12 -0.81
N THR A 260 -3.39 7.91 -1.20
CA THR A 260 -2.61 6.68 -1.01
C THR A 260 -2.23 6.14 -2.38
N TRP A 261 -0.95 5.86 -2.61
CA TRP A 261 -0.46 5.50 -3.95
C TRP A 261 0.25 4.15 -3.93
N LEU A 262 -0.34 3.18 -4.62
CA LEU A 262 0.23 1.85 -4.84
C LEU A 262 0.71 1.71 -6.29
N THR A 263 1.85 1.04 -6.47
CA THR A 263 2.43 0.71 -7.78
C THR A 263 2.50 -0.81 -7.91
N ILE A 264 1.87 -1.36 -8.95
CA ILE A 264 1.85 -2.78 -9.29
C ILE A 264 2.68 -2.97 -10.54
N ARG A 265 3.85 -3.61 -10.40
CA ARG A 265 4.76 -3.87 -11.52
C ARG A 265 4.32 -5.08 -12.35
N PRO A 266 4.81 -5.22 -13.59
CA PRO A 266 4.44 -6.34 -14.45
C PRO A 266 4.76 -7.72 -13.87
N ASN A 267 5.82 -7.82 -13.06
CA ASN A 267 6.20 -9.06 -12.37
C ASN A 267 5.28 -9.42 -11.20
N GLY A 268 4.37 -8.52 -10.79
CA GLY A 268 3.46 -8.72 -9.67
C GLY A 268 3.92 -8.11 -8.36
N SER A 269 5.15 -7.58 -8.28
CA SER A 269 5.59 -6.85 -7.09
C SER A 269 4.75 -5.59 -6.87
N VAL A 270 4.40 -5.33 -5.62
CA VAL A 270 3.63 -4.15 -5.21
C VAL A 270 4.46 -3.28 -4.30
N SER A 271 4.38 -1.96 -4.47
CA SER A 271 5.01 -0.98 -3.58
C SER A 271 4.05 0.13 -3.21
N LEU A 272 4.12 0.58 -1.96
CA LEU A 272 3.39 1.73 -1.43
C LEU A 272 4.29 2.96 -1.48
N ARG A 273 3.89 3.96 -2.27
CA ARG A 273 4.62 5.23 -2.44
C ARG A 273 4.27 6.26 -1.38
N GLY A 274 3.03 6.24 -0.90
CA GLY A 274 2.52 7.10 0.15
C GLY A 274 1.20 6.56 0.68
N LEU A 275 0.92 6.84 1.95
CA LEU A 275 -0.29 6.39 2.66
C LEU A 275 -0.98 7.59 3.29
N GLY A 276 -2.21 7.88 2.84
CA GLY A 276 -3.01 8.98 3.36
C GLY A 276 -2.31 10.34 3.34
N ASP A 277 -1.52 10.62 2.30
CA ASP A 277 -0.79 11.88 2.14
C ASP A 277 -1.77 13.05 2.07
N VAL A 278 -1.63 13.97 3.02
CA VAL A 278 -2.41 15.21 3.15
C VAL A 278 -1.51 16.45 3.07
N GLY A 279 -0.23 16.30 2.68
CA GLY A 279 0.72 17.40 2.63
C GLY A 279 0.38 18.49 1.60
N HIS A 280 -0.55 18.20 0.67
CA HIS A 280 -1.10 19.19 -0.26
C HIS A 280 -2.24 20.03 0.33
N LEU A 281 -2.74 19.68 1.51
CA LEU A 281 -3.77 20.43 2.20
C LEU A 281 -3.12 21.47 3.14
N PRO A 282 -3.62 22.72 3.16
CA PRO A 282 -3.32 23.67 4.23
C PRO A 282 -3.62 23.05 5.60
N PRO A 283 -2.84 23.35 6.65
CA PRO A 283 -3.01 22.74 7.98
C PRO A 283 -4.43 22.84 8.55
N GLU A 284 -5.11 23.95 8.32
CA GLU A 284 -6.47 24.23 8.75
C GLU A 284 -7.53 23.33 8.09
N LEU A 285 -7.21 22.74 6.93
CA LEU A 285 -8.09 21.81 6.22
C LEU A 285 -7.80 20.35 6.57
N ILE A 286 -6.81 20.03 7.42
CA ILE A 286 -6.47 18.63 7.73
C ILE A 286 -7.44 18.08 8.78
N THR A 287 -8.26 17.11 8.37
CA THR A 287 -9.22 16.41 9.26
C THR A 287 -9.16 14.89 9.05
N PHE A 288 -9.67 14.13 10.02
CA PHE A 288 -9.62 12.66 10.01
C PHE A 288 -10.98 11.96 10.15
N ASN A 289 -12.08 12.69 10.31
CA ASN A 289 -13.41 12.12 10.59
C ASN A 289 -14.28 12.08 9.33
#